data_AF-A0A9J6DXP2-F1
#
_entry.id   AF-A0A9J6DXP2-F1
#
_cell.length_a   1.000
_cell.length_b   1.000
_cell.length_c   1.000
_cell.angle_alpha   90.00
_cell.angle_beta   90.00
_cell.angle_gamma   90.00
#
_symmetry.space_group_name_H-M   'P 1'
#
loop_
_entity.id
_entity.type
_entity.pdbx_description
1 polymer ?
#
loop_
_entity_poly.entity_id
_entity_poly.type
_entity_poly.pdbx_seq_one_letter_code
_entity_poly.pdbx_strand_id
1 'polypeptide(L)'
;MVSIIKNQILKHLSKFTKNLSLDKIQLSTLRGHCELRHLELDEQVLTELLELPTWLCLTRAVCNYLTLKCLDEVLVEVETCEQLRPPSSSKPSYSSGGRYGFSDRVVDGMKVVVNSVVVNFQSASFVASFQLSRVVLDSRTPRWDPGDLRLCRIKGPDQLLLFRQLQWQMMRLEAHARGAYAGAPLRLITNGARCRIVLKKRLADCSLVSSRLVLILDELLWALTDAQLVAALHLGHSLAALVKKAAAQGRRHRVTSSTLPTPDHFSTSGAPPASSQRGGSGGTPRSPLVEFFRQHDVLETSYHMFCTRIDLHLCDDMEPKGPMRGQTRSSWGPLQGGAALQVLLEKLLIDYYPFHGAGEL
;
A
#
# COMPACT_ATOMS: atom_id res chain seq x y z
N MET A 1 17.49 -0.41 35.95
CA MET A 1 16.80 -1.27 34.95
C MET A 1 15.86 -0.45 34.07
N VAL A 2 14.93 0.34 34.62
CA VAL A 2 13.99 1.20 33.85
C VAL A 2 14.71 2.17 32.90
N SER A 3 15.75 2.86 33.39
CA SER A 3 16.54 3.82 32.59
C SER A 3 17.24 3.17 31.41
N ILE A 4 17.75 1.95 31.57
CA ILE A 4 18.41 1.18 30.50
C ILE A 4 17.41 0.83 29.41
N ILE A 5 16.22 0.35 29.78
CA ILE A 5 15.15 0.02 28.82
C ILE A 5 14.70 1.27 28.07
N LYS A 6 14.47 2.38 28.78
CA LYS A 6 14.11 3.67 28.14
C LYS A 6 15.19 4.14 27.17
N ASN A 7 16.47 4.04 27.53
CA ASN A 7 17.59 4.42 26.66
C ASN A 7 17.67 3.54 25.40
N GLN A 8 17.39 2.23 25.51
CA GLN A 8 17.34 1.36 24.34
C GLN A 8 16.16 1.70 23.42
N ILE A 9 14.96 1.92 23.98
CA ILE A 9 13.79 2.35 23.21
C ILE A 9 14.09 3.66 22.49
N LEU A 10 14.63 4.65 23.21
CA LEU A 10 15.02 5.94 22.65
C LEU A 10 15.99 5.76 21.48
N LYS A 11 17.06 4.97 21.66
CA LYS A 11 18.08 4.73 20.63
C LYS A 11 17.52 4.12 19.34
N HIS A 12 16.52 3.24 19.46
CA HIS A 12 15.91 2.61 18.29
C HIS A 12 14.88 3.51 17.62
N LEU A 13 14.02 4.18 18.39
CA LEU A 13 12.96 5.02 17.87
C LEU A 13 13.48 6.36 17.33
N SER A 14 14.55 6.91 17.90
CA SER A 14 15.14 8.19 17.46
C SER A 14 15.60 8.19 16.00
N LYS A 15 15.78 7.00 15.40
CA LYS A 15 16.05 6.86 13.96
C LYS A 15 14.84 7.18 13.08
N PHE A 16 13.63 7.04 13.62
CA PHE A 16 12.36 7.18 12.90
C PHE A 16 11.52 8.37 13.40
N THR A 17 11.95 9.01 14.47
CA THR A 17 11.20 10.07 15.15
C THR A 17 12.03 11.34 15.29
N LYS A 18 11.40 12.49 15.11
CA LYS A 18 11.97 13.79 15.45
C LYS A 18 11.73 14.10 16.92
N ASN A 19 12.67 14.81 17.55
CA ASN A 19 12.48 15.40 18.87
C ASN A 19 11.99 14.42 19.95
N LEU A 20 12.42 13.15 19.88
CA LEU A 20 12.10 12.14 20.88
C LEU A 20 13.04 12.29 22.07
N SER A 21 12.46 12.32 23.26
CA SER A 21 13.16 12.53 24.53
C SER A 21 12.65 11.55 25.59
N LEU A 22 13.43 11.35 26.67
CA LEU A 22 13.13 10.32 27.69
C LEU A 22 11.85 10.60 28.50
N ASP A 23 11.43 11.86 28.60
CA ASP A 23 10.20 12.31 29.26
C ASP A 23 8.94 11.87 28.49
N LYS A 24 9.03 11.76 27.16
CA LYS A 24 7.94 11.25 26.30
C LYS A 24 7.74 9.74 26.41
N ILE A 25 8.67 9.02 27.04
CA ILE A 25 8.62 7.56 27.22
C ILE A 25 8.17 7.23 28.65
N GLN A 26 6.93 6.77 28.80
CA GLN A 26 6.39 6.29 30.07
C GLN A 26 6.52 4.77 30.14
N LEU A 27 7.12 4.26 31.22
CA LEU A 27 7.38 2.83 31.38
C LEU A 27 6.98 2.38 32.78
N SER A 28 6.02 1.47 32.85
CA SER A 28 5.57 0.83 34.07
C SER A 28 6.10 -0.59 34.11
N THR A 29 7.20 -0.81 34.85
CA THR A 29 7.86 -2.12 34.94
C THR A 29 7.01 -3.19 35.61
N LEU A 30 6.21 -2.81 36.61
CA LEU A 30 5.32 -3.74 37.32
C LEU A 30 4.24 -4.33 36.42
N ARG A 31 3.81 -3.58 35.39
CA ARG A 31 2.78 -4.02 34.45
C ARG A 31 3.32 -4.40 33.07
N GLY A 32 4.63 -4.27 32.85
CA GLY A 32 5.27 -4.49 31.54
C GLY A 32 4.73 -3.55 30.44
N HIS A 33 4.21 -2.38 30.81
CA HIS A 33 3.63 -1.42 29.87
C HIS A 33 4.61 -0.32 29.52
N CYS A 34 4.71 0.01 28.23
CA CYS A 34 5.40 1.17 27.72
C CYS A 34 4.42 1.97 26.85
N GLU A 35 4.38 3.28 27.11
CA GLU A 35 3.52 4.25 26.45
C GLU A 35 4.36 5.42 25.96
N LEU A 36 4.06 5.91 24.76
CA LEU A 36 4.66 7.08 24.15
C LEU A 36 3.56 8.01 23.67
N ARG A 37 3.79 9.32 23.75
CA ARG A 37 2.81 10.35 23.36
C ARG A 37 3.42 11.35 22.39
N HIS A 38 2.61 11.83 21.45
CA HIS A 38 2.95 12.88 20.48
C HIS A 38 4.29 12.59 19.77
N LEU A 39 4.37 11.42 19.14
CA LEU A 39 5.51 11.02 18.35
C LEU A 39 5.42 11.70 16.98
N GLU A 40 6.39 12.55 16.69
CA GLU A 40 6.61 13.09 15.35
C GLU A 40 7.57 12.16 14.62
N LEU A 41 7.18 11.67 13.44
CA LEU A 41 7.97 10.77 12.63
C LEU A 41 8.83 11.56 11.64
N ASP A 42 10.01 11.05 11.34
CA ASP A 42 10.90 11.66 10.35
C ASP A 42 10.42 11.35 8.93
N GLU A 43 10.06 12.37 8.17
CA GLU A 43 9.44 12.20 6.85
C GLU A 43 10.44 11.73 5.80
N GLN A 44 11.71 12.12 5.90
CA GLN A 44 12.75 11.64 4.98
C GLN A 44 12.97 10.15 5.17
N VAL A 45 13.15 9.73 6.42
CA VAL A 45 13.32 8.31 6.76
C VAL A 45 12.09 7.50 6.37
N LEU A 46 10.88 7.99 6.64
CA LEU A 46 9.64 7.32 6.23
C LEU A 46 9.47 7.27 4.71
N THR A 47 9.84 8.32 3.99
CA THR A 47 9.76 8.38 2.52
C THR A 47 10.63 7.29 1.89
N GLU A 48 11.85 7.10 2.41
CA GLU A 48 12.74 6.03 1.98
C GLU A 48 12.23 4.66 2.43
N LEU A 49 11.76 4.52 3.68
CA LEU A 49 11.31 3.26 4.25
C LEU A 49 10.07 2.69 3.55
N LEU A 50 9.12 3.55 3.21
CA LEU A 50 7.89 3.17 2.52
C LEU A 50 8.06 3.12 0.99
N GLU A 51 9.26 3.44 0.48
CA GLU A 51 9.54 3.56 -0.96
C GLU A 51 8.48 4.43 -1.68
N LEU A 52 8.14 5.59 -1.09
CA LEU A 52 7.04 6.39 -1.61
C LEU A 52 7.31 6.82 -3.06
N PRO A 53 6.31 6.78 -3.96
CA PRO A 53 6.48 7.19 -5.35
C PRO A 53 7.07 8.60 -5.49
N THR A 54 7.87 8.85 -6.52
CA THR A 54 8.57 10.13 -6.70
C THR A 54 7.64 11.33 -6.90
N TRP A 55 6.38 11.10 -7.25
CA TRP A 55 5.33 12.11 -7.37
C TRP A 55 4.64 12.44 -6.03
N LEU A 56 4.96 11.74 -4.95
CA LEU A 56 4.37 11.92 -3.62
C LEU A 56 5.46 12.31 -2.62
N CYS A 57 5.21 13.35 -1.83
CA CYS A 57 6.11 13.82 -0.78
C CYS A 57 5.37 13.78 0.56
N LEU A 58 6.02 13.21 1.57
CA LEU A 58 5.53 13.19 2.95
C LEU A 58 5.97 14.49 3.63
N THR A 59 5.02 15.32 4.06
CA THR A 59 5.29 16.62 4.68
C THR A 59 5.16 16.58 6.19
N ARG A 60 4.35 15.65 6.72
CA ARG A 60 4.16 15.47 8.16
C ARG A 60 3.67 14.06 8.48
N ALA A 61 4.16 13.49 9.56
CA ALA A 61 3.62 12.25 10.12
C ALA A 61 3.67 12.27 11.65
N VAL A 62 2.53 12.05 12.31
CA VAL A 62 2.38 12.13 13.77
C VAL A 62 1.58 10.94 14.29
N CYS A 63 1.98 10.41 15.45
CA CYS A 63 1.19 9.48 16.24
C CYS A 63 0.91 10.09 17.61
N ASN A 64 -0.37 10.30 17.95
CA ASN A 64 -0.77 10.96 19.19
C ASN A 64 -0.44 10.11 20.44
N TYR A 65 -0.62 8.79 20.35
CA TYR A 65 -0.48 7.86 21.45
C TYR A 65 -0.12 6.47 20.93
N LEU A 66 0.94 5.89 21.50
CA LEU A 66 1.47 4.57 21.16
C LEU A 66 1.65 3.77 22.44
N THR A 67 1.20 2.52 22.39
CA THR A 67 1.54 1.47 23.36
C THR A 67 2.31 0.36 22.64
N LEU A 68 2.89 -0.58 23.37
CA LEU A 68 3.58 -1.75 22.77
C LEU A 68 2.74 -2.56 21.75
N LYS A 69 1.39 -2.44 21.78
CA LYS A 69 0.50 -3.26 20.95
C LYS A 69 -0.40 -2.43 20.01
N CYS A 70 -0.65 -1.17 20.36
CA CYS A 70 -1.66 -0.34 19.70
C CYS A 70 -1.19 1.09 19.52
N LEU A 71 -1.44 1.64 18.34
CA LEU A 71 -1.42 3.07 18.04
C LEU A 71 -2.85 3.59 18.16
N ASP A 72 -3.04 4.81 18.64
CA ASP A 72 -4.36 5.42 18.70
C ASP A 72 -4.70 6.13 17.38
N GLU A 73 -4.18 7.33 17.18
CA GLU A 73 -4.35 8.13 15.96
C GLU A 73 -3.01 8.37 15.26
N VAL A 74 -2.97 8.01 13.98
CA VAL A 74 -1.85 8.27 13.08
C VAL A 74 -2.31 9.26 12.02
N LEU A 75 -1.75 10.47 12.06
CA LEU A 75 -1.97 11.52 11.08
C LEU A 75 -0.79 11.58 10.12
N VAL A 76 -1.09 11.58 8.83
CA VAL A 76 -0.13 11.66 7.73
C VAL A 76 -0.57 12.78 6.81
N GLU A 77 0.31 13.74 6.52
CA GLU A 77 0.10 14.77 5.52
C GLU A 77 1.08 14.53 4.36
N VAL A 78 0.54 14.48 3.16
CA VAL A 78 1.29 14.25 1.93
C VAL A 78 0.90 15.28 0.89
N GLU A 79 1.85 15.61 0.02
CA GLU A 79 1.64 16.48 -1.12
C GLU A 79 2.03 15.79 -2.42
N THR A 80 1.34 16.11 -3.52
CA THR A 80 1.74 15.68 -4.85
C THR A 80 2.77 16.64 -5.45
N CYS A 81 3.85 16.11 -6.00
CA CYS A 81 4.90 16.89 -6.62
C CYS A 81 4.72 16.93 -8.15
N GLU A 82 4.51 18.13 -8.70
CA GLU A 82 4.57 18.39 -10.16
C GLU A 82 5.98 18.10 -10.70
N GLN A 83 6.99 18.57 -9.96
CA GLN A 83 8.40 18.24 -10.18
C GLN A 83 8.74 17.00 -9.35
N LEU A 84 8.98 15.89 -10.04
CA LEU A 84 9.20 14.60 -9.41
C LEU A 84 10.49 14.60 -8.58
N ARG A 85 10.44 13.98 -7.40
CA ARG A 85 11.64 13.74 -6.59
C ARG A 85 12.65 12.89 -7.37
N PRO A 86 13.96 13.06 -7.14
CA PRO A 86 14.94 12.12 -7.65
C PRO A 86 14.68 10.72 -7.07
N PRO A 87 14.91 9.65 -7.84
CA PRO A 87 14.82 8.29 -7.31
C PRO A 87 15.84 8.11 -6.18
N SER A 88 15.43 7.48 -5.08
CA SER A 88 16.32 7.20 -3.94
C SER A 88 17.41 6.22 -4.37
N SER A 89 18.67 6.60 -4.22
CA SER A 89 19.85 5.77 -4.48
C SER A 89 20.42 5.11 -3.22
N SER A 90 19.94 5.50 -2.03
CA SER A 90 20.39 5.02 -0.74
C SER A 90 19.78 3.65 -0.41
N LYS A 91 20.63 2.72 0.08
CA LYS A 91 20.13 1.52 0.76
C LYS A 91 19.50 1.97 2.09
N PRO A 92 18.30 1.48 2.45
CA PRO A 92 17.64 1.87 3.69
C PRO A 92 18.53 1.58 4.91
N SER A 93 18.82 2.62 5.68
CA SER A 93 19.71 2.58 6.87
C SER A 93 19.20 1.68 8.00
N TYR A 94 17.95 1.22 7.92
CA TYR A 94 17.30 0.34 8.89
C TYR A 94 17.36 -1.15 8.50
N SER A 95 17.75 -1.47 7.26
CA SER A 95 17.89 -2.88 6.86
C SER A 95 18.97 -3.53 7.71
N SER A 96 18.64 -4.68 8.31
CA SER A 96 19.63 -5.53 8.98
C SER A 96 20.75 -5.99 8.03
N GLY A 97 20.53 -5.81 6.71
CA GLY A 97 21.53 -6.02 5.65
C GLY A 97 22.05 -7.44 5.56
N GLY A 98 21.40 -8.36 6.27
CA GLY A 98 21.92 -9.68 6.56
C GLY A 98 20.87 -10.76 6.40
N ARG A 99 21.30 -11.99 6.66
CA ARG A 99 20.46 -13.17 6.53
C ARG A 99 19.25 -13.10 7.45
N TYR A 100 18.10 -13.54 6.93
CA TYR A 100 16.85 -13.65 7.67
C TYR A 100 17.04 -14.31 9.04
N GLY A 101 16.82 -13.53 10.09
CA GLY A 101 17.24 -13.85 11.45
C GLY A 101 16.10 -13.83 12.47
N PHE A 102 16.45 -13.63 13.74
CA PHE A 102 15.46 -13.51 14.82
C PHE A 102 14.67 -12.19 14.73
N SER A 103 15.36 -11.07 14.50
CA SER A 103 14.74 -9.75 14.36
C SER A 103 13.68 -9.72 13.27
N ASP A 104 13.99 -10.28 12.09
CA ASP A 104 13.06 -10.30 10.97
C ASP A 104 11.83 -11.15 11.29
N ARG A 105 12.02 -12.29 11.99
CA ARG A 105 10.90 -13.12 12.47
C ARG A 105 10.01 -12.41 13.48
N VAL A 106 10.57 -11.53 14.31
CA VAL A 106 9.79 -10.72 15.25
C VAL A 106 8.97 -9.70 14.48
N VAL A 107 9.59 -8.92 13.59
CA VAL A 107 8.88 -7.91 12.77
C VAL A 107 7.81 -8.56 11.88
N ASP A 108 8.14 -9.67 11.24
CA ASP A 108 7.23 -10.48 10.43
C ASP A 108 6.13 -11.19 11.25
N GLY A 109 6.26 -11.21 12.58
CA GLY A 109 5.28 -11.75 13.52
C GLY A 109 4.46 -10.68 14.24
N MET A 110 4.84 -9.40 14.13
CA MET A 110 4.15 -8.32 14.83
C MET A 110 2.71 -8.19 14.35
N LYS A 111 1.81 -8.05 15.32
CA LYS A 111 0.44 -7.57 15.13
C LYS A 111 0.41 -6.08 15.44
N VAL A 112 -0.18 -5.31 14.54
CA VAL A 112 -0.33 -3.86 14.68
C VAL A 112 -1.82 -3.54 14.72
N VAL A 113 -2.22 -2.73 15.68
CA VAL A 113 -3.58 -2.21 15.80
C VAL A 113 -3.52 -0.69 15.82
N VAL A 114 -4.33 -0.03 15.00
CA VAL A 114 -4.44 1.43 14.94
C VAL A 114 -5.92 1.82 15.05
N ASN A 115 -6.28 2.71 15.97
CA ASN A 115 -7.68 3.10 16.11
C ASN A 115 -8.13 4.00 14.96
N SER A 116 -7.30 4.95 14.56
CA SER A 116 -7.57 5.92 13.51
C SER A 116 -6.32 6.18 12.67
N VAL A 117 -6.45 6.09 11.35
CA VAL A 117 -5.42 6.53 10.41
C VAL A 117 -6.04 7.60 9.53
N VAL A 118 -5.45 8.79 9.50
CA VAL A 118 -5.88 9.92 8.67
C VAL A 118 -4.73 10.29 7.75
N VAL A 119 -4.97 10.23 6.45
CA VAL A 119 -4.01 10.66 5.43
C VAL A 119 -4.61 11.81 4.65
N ASN A 120 -4.02 13.00 4.77
CA ASN A 120 -4.44 14.20 4.05
C ASN A 120 -3.51 14.42 2.85
N PHE A 121 -4.10 14.46 1.67
CA PHE A 121 -3.43 14.69 0.40
C PHE A 121 -3.66 16.13 -0.06
N GLN A 122 -2.59 16.83 -0.38
CA GLN A 122 -2.61 18.13 -1.01
C GLN A 122 -2.06 18.05 -2.43
N SER A 123 -2.76 18.65 -3.38
CA SER A 123 -2.34 18.73 -4.78
C SER A 123 -2.68 20.09 -5.37
N ALA A 124 -2.07 20.45 -6.49
CA ALA A 124 -2.46 21.63 -7.25
C ALA A 124 -3.94 21.55 -7.69
N SER A 125 -4.40 20.35 -8.09
CA SER A 125 -5.73 20.15 -8.67
C SER A 125 -6.78 19.69 -7.66
N PHE A 126 -6.40 19.22 -6.46
CA PHE A 126 -7.35 18.72 -5.47
C PHE A 126 -6.79 18.69 -4.04
N VAL A 127 -7.68 18.55 -3.06
CA VAL A 127 -7.37 18.16 -1.67
C VAL A 127 -8.18 16.92 -1.35
N ALA A 128 -7.56 15.91 -0.73
CA ALA A 128 -8.28 14.72 -0.30
C ALA A 128 -7.93 14.32 1.13
N SER A 129 -8.85 13.66 1.82
CA SER A 129 -8.65 13.06 3.13
C SER A 129 -9.09 11.60 3.05
N PHE A 130 -8.19 10.70 3.42
CA PHE A 130 -8.43 9.27 3.49
C PHE A 130 -8.35 8.83 4.95
N GLN A 131 -9.43 8.25 5.47
CA GLN A 131 -9.57 7.90 6.87
C GLN A 131 -9.90 6.43 7.00
N LEU A 132 -9.17 5.73 7.85
CA LEU A 132 -9.45 4.35 8.25
C LEU A 132 -9.68 4.27 9.75
N SER A 133 -10.67 3.48 10.17
CA SER A 133 -10.90 3.19 11.59
C SER A 133 -10.68 1.72 11.92
N ARG A 134 -10.22 1.47 13.17
CA ARG A 134 -9.95 0.14 13.73
C ARG A 134 -9.12 -0.73 12.79
N VAL A 135 -8.00 -0.19 12.33
CA VAL A 135 -7.07 -0.90 11.47
C VAL A 135 -6.35 -1.98 12.27
N VAL A 136 -6.33 -3.20 11.73
CA VAL A 136 -5.59 -4.33 12.30
C VAL A 136 -4.77 -4.97 11.19
N LEU A 137 -3.47 -5.12 11.43
CA LEU A 137 -2.55 -5.88 10.60
C LEU A 137 -2.02 -7.07 11.41
N ASP A 138 -2.28 -8.29 10.95
CA ASP A 138 -1.80 -9.51 11.61
C ASP A 138 -1.32 -10.58 10.63
N SER A 139 -0.56 -11.55 11.14
CA SER A 139 -0.13 -12.71 10.36
C SER A 139 -1.23 -13.75 10.27
N ARG A 140 -1.40 -14.35 9.10
CA ARG A 140 -2.39 -15.41 8.83
C ARG A 140 -1.71 -16.66 8.29
N THR A 141 -2.37 -17.80 8.41
CA THR A 141 -1.95 -19.01 7.71
C THR A 141 -2.16 -18.86 6.19
N PRO A 142 -1.59 -19.74 5.35
CA PRO A 142 -1.86 -19.73 3.91
C PRO A 142 -3.35 -19.89 3.55
N ARG A 143 -4.16 -20.42 4.47
CA ARG A 143 -5.64 -20.51 4.35
C ARG A 143 -6.39 -19.27 4.83
N TRP A 144 -5.67 -18.24 5.27
CA TRP A 144 -6.20 -16.98 5.82
C TRP A 144 -6.84 -17.08 7.21
N ASP A 145 -6.64 -18.21 7.88
CA ASP A 145 -7.08 -18.40 9.26
C ASP A 145 -6.08 -17.78 10.26
N PRO A 146 -6.53 -17.32 11.44
CA PRO A 146 -5.62 -17.06 12.55
C PRO A 146 -4.88 -18.35 12.94
N GLY A 147 -3.61 -18.24 13.33
CA GLY A 147 -2.82 -19.40 13.73
C GLY A 147 -1.48 -19.05 14.33
N ASP A 148 -0.73 -20.08 14.73
CA ASP A 148 0.64 -19.94 15.21
C ASP A 148 1.51 -19.27 14.14
N LEU A 149 2.32 -18.29 14.53
CA LEU A 149 3.23 -17.54 13.64
C LEU A 149 4.17 -18.45 12.82
N ARG A 150 4.50 -19.64 13.32
CA ARG A 150 5.29 -20.65 12.61
C ARG A 150 4.56 -21.20 11.37
N LEU A 151 3.23 -21.25 11.42
CA LEU A 151 2.36 -21.70 10.34
C LEU A 151 1.95 -20.55 9.40
N CYS A 152 2.21 -19.30 9.78
CA CYS A 152 1.92 -18.10 8.98
C CYS A 152 3.01 -17.76 7.95
N ARG A 153 3.97 -18.67 7.74
CA ARG A 153 5.08 -18.51 6.80
C ARG A 153 5.44 -19.84 6.15
N ILE A 154 5.90 -19.78 4.92
CA ILE A 154 6.40 -20.96 4.19
C ILE A 154 7.83 -20.68 3.79
N LYS A 155 8.76 -21.47 4.33
CA LYS A 155 10.18 -21.35 4.02
C LYS A 155 10.55 -22.28 2.87
N GLY A 156 11.01 -21.70 1.77
CA GLY A 156 11.65 -22.41 0.66
C GLY A 156 13.17 -22.49 0.84
N PRO A 157 13.91 -22.97 -0.18
CA PRO A 157 15.38 -23.07 -0.14
C PRO A 157 16.06 -21.70 0.12
N ASP A 158 15.73 -20.70 -0.70
CA ASP A 158 16.35 -19.36 -0.64
C ASP A 158 15.34 -18.23 -0.40
N GLN A 159 14.06 -18.59 -0.25
CA GLN A 159 12.95 -17.64 -0.23
C GLN A 159 11.97 -17.96 0.89
N LEU A 160 11.19 -16.95 1.26
CA LEU A 160 10.20 -17.01 2.32
C LEU A 160 8.90 -16.37 1.83
N LEU A 161 7.79 -17.08 2.00
CA LEU A 161 6.45 -16.52 1.84
C LEU A 161 5.89 -16.15 3.21
N LEU A 162 5.32 -14.96 3.29
CA LEU A 162 4.65 -14.41 4.46
C LEU A 162 3.22 -14.06 4.11
N PHE A 163 2.28 -14.35 4.99
CA PHE A 163 0.86 -14.12 4.78
C PHE A 163 0.36 -13.14 5.85
N ARG A 164 -0.12 -11.98 5.42
CA ARG A 164 -0.58 -10.90 6.30
C ARG A 164 -1.98 -10.44 5.90
N GLN A 165 -2.81 -10.11 6.87
CA GLN A 165 -4.11 -9.52 6.61
C GLN A 165 -4.19 -8.14 7.25
N LEU A 166 -4.44 -7.14 6.42
CA LEU A 166 -4.85 -5.81 6.84
C LEU A 166 -6.38 -5.77 6.82
N GLN A 167 -7.01 -5.31 7.87
CA GLN A 167 -8.46 -5.13 7.94
C GLN A 167 -8.79 -3.82 8.65
N TRP A 168 -9.91 -3.20 8.30
CA TRP A 168 -10.43 -2.00 8.93
C TRP A 168 -11.95 -2.10 9.06
N GLN A 169 -12.53 -1.32 9.97
CA GLN A 169 -13.98 -1.31 10.20
C GLN A 169 -14.69 -0.30 9.30
N MET A 170 -14.05 0.82 9.00
CA MET A 170 -14.61 1.89 8.19
C MET A 170 -13.51 2.49 7.35
N MET A 171 -13.83 2.84 6.11
CA MET A 171 -13.00 3.69 5.28
C MET A 171 -13.83 4.85 4.74
N ARG A 172 -13.29 6.07 4.87
CA ARG A 172 -13.86 7.29 4.30
C ARG A 172 -12.81 7.96 3.42
N LEU A 173 -13.16 8.21 2.19
CA LEU A 173 -12.40 9.03 1.26
C LEU A 173 -13.23 10.27 0.95
N GLU A 174 -12.67 11.45 1.19
CA GLU A 174 -13.26 12.72 0.81
C GLU A 174 -12.30 13.49 -0.07
N ALA A 175 -12.74 13.98 -1.23
CA ALA A 175 -11.90 14.73 -2.16
C ALA A 175 -12.61 15.97 -2.69
N HIS A 176 -11.87 17.07 -2.78
CA HIS A 176 -12.33 18.36 -3.26
C HIS A 176 -11.45 18.78 -4.43
N ALA A 177 -12.05 18.97 -5.61
CA ALA A 177 -11.34 19.56 -6.73
C ALA A 177 -11.03 21.05 -6.47
N ARG A 178 -9.90 21.52 -6.99
CA ARG A 178 -9.49 22.93 -6.97
C ARG A 178 -9.69 23.57 -8.35
N GLY A 179 -9.82 24.90 -8.40
CA GLY A 179 -9.91 25.65 -9.65
C GLY A 179 -11.28 25.55 -10.34
N ALA A 180 -11.30 25.38 -11.66
CA ALA A 180 -12.51 25.45 -12.49
C ALA A 180 -13.57 24.39 -12.16
N TYR A 181 -13.16 23.27 -11.54
CA TYR A 181 -14.05 22.18 -11.11
C TYR A 181 -14.32 22.19 -9.61
N ALA A 182 -14.01 23.31 -8.92
CA ALA A 182 -14.33 23.46 -7.51
C ALA A 182 -15.84 23.37 -7.31
N GLY A 183 -16.27 22.35 -6.56
CA GLY A 183 -17.68 22.01 -6.37
C GLY A 183 -17.90 21.19 -5.11
N ALA A 184 -19.03 20.46 -5.05
CA ALA A 184 -19.33 19.58 -3.94
C ALA A 184 -18.25 18.49 -3.78
N PRO A 185 -17.85 18.13 -2.55
CA PRO A 185 -16.85 17.10 -2.33
C PRO A 185 -17.31 15.75 -2.85
N LEU A 186 -16.39 15.00 -3.42
CA LEU A 186 -16.50 13.57 -3.62
C LEU A 186 -16.39 12.90 -2.26
N ARG A 187 -17.37 12.08 -1.90
CA ARG A 187 -17.34 11.30 -0.68
C ARG A 187 -17.59 9.85 -1.03
N LEU A 188 -16.67 9.01 -0.63
CA LEU A 188 -16.82 7.57 -0.66
C LEU A 188 -16.69 7.05 0.76
N ILE A 189 -17.68 6.27 1.18
CA ILE A 189 -17.70 5.64 2.49
C ILE A 189 -17.91 4.15 2.24
N THR A 190 -17.02 3.33 2.78
CA THR A 190 -17.12 1.87 2.73
C THR A 190 -17.13 1.32 4.14
N ASN A 191 -17.88 0.22 4.29
CA ASN A 191 -17.89 -0.58 5.50
C ASN A 191 -16.55 -1.32 5.66
N GLY A 192 -16.53 -2.28 6.59
CA GLY A 192 -15.33 -3.04 6.87
C GLY A 192 -14.83 -3.77 5.63
N ALA A 193 -13.53 -3.68 5.38
CA ALA A 193 -12.89 -4.38 4.29
C ALA A 193 -11.54 -4.92 4.74
N ARG A 194 -10.98 -5.79 3.91
CA ARG A 194 -9.69 -6.43 4.20
C ARG A 194 -8.82 -6.49 2.95
N CYS A 195 -7.53 -6.34 3.15
CA CYS A 195 -6.51 -6.61 2.16
C CYS A 195 -5.65 -7.79 2.62
N ARG A 196 -5.62 -8.82 1.78
CA ARG A 196 -4.80 -10.02 1.95
C ARG A 196 -3.48 -9.81 1.24
N ILE A 197 -2.37 -9.95 1.95
CA ILE A 197 -1.03 -9.64 1.46
C ILE A 197 -0.17 -10.89 1.56
N VAL A 198 0.37 -11.33 0.43
CA VAL A 198 1.43 -12.34 0.37
C VAL A 198 2.73 -11.64 -0.02
N LEU A 199 3.77 -11.79 0.80
CA LEU A 199 5.09 -11.23 0.53
C LEU A 199 6.08 -12.37 0.28
N LYS A 200 6.80 -12.32 -0.84
CA LYS A 200 7.90 -13.22 -1.15
C LYS A 200 9.22 -12.49 -0.91
N LYS A 201 9.98 -12.93 0.09
CA LYS A 201 11.28 -12.33 0.45
C LYS A 201 12.42 -13.30 0.17
N ARG A 202 13.60 -12.77 -0.13
CA ARG A 202 14.86 -13.55 -0.20
C ARG A 202 15.41 -13.75 1.22
N LEU A 203 15.87 -14.95 1.54
CA LEU A 203 16.43 -15.27 2.86
C LEU A 203 17.82 -14.69 3.09
N ALA A 204 18.56 -14.38 2.02
CA ALA A 204 19.94 -13.88 2.11
C ALA A 204 20.03 -12.44 2.63
N ASP A 205 19.07 -11.59 2.26
CA ASP A 205 19.12 -10.15 2.51
C ASP A 205 17.75 -9.54 2.89
N CYS A 206 16.71 -10.38 3.06
CA CYS A 206 15.34 -9.98 3.35
C CYS A 206 14.68 -9.07 2.28
N SER A 207 15.28 -8.95 1.09
CA SER A 207 14.73 -8.14 0.00
C SER A 207 13.39 -8.71 -0.50
N LEU A 208 12.46 -7.82 -0.84
CA LEU A 208 11.18 -8.21 -1.44
C LEU A 208 11.41 -8.62 -2.90
N VAL A 209 11.02 -9.85 -3.23
CA VAL A 209 11.09 -10.42 -4.58
C VAL A 209 9.82 -10.12 -5.36
N SER A 210 8.66 -10.42 -4.75
CA SER A 210 7.34 -10.19 -5.32
C SER A 210 6.28 -10.10 -4.21
N SER A 211 5.11 -9.56 -4.54
CA SER A 211 3.99 -9.49 -3.62
C SER A 211 2.65 -9.69 -4.32
N ARG A 212 1.69 -10.29 -3.61
CA ARG A 212 0.29 -10.40 -4.06
C ARG A 212 -0.59 -9.69 -3.07
N LEU A 213 -1.32 -8.68 -3.51
CA LEU A 213 -2.29 -7.96 -2.69
C LEU A 213 -3.70 -8.23 -3.22
N VAL A 214 -4.62 -8.64 -2.36
CA VAL A 214 -6.02 -8.89 -2.70
C VAL A 214 -6.91 -8.05 -1.79
N LEU A 215 -7.47 -6.97 -2.33
CA LEU A 215 -8.48 -6.16 -1.68
C LEU A 215 -9.85 -6.84 -1.78
N ILE A 216 -10.51 -7.02 -0.66
CA ILE A 216 -11.84 -7.66 -0.56
C ILE A 216 -12.80 -6.67 0.08
N LEU A 217 -13.83 -6.31 -0.66
CA LEU A 217 -14.89 -5.38 -0.28
C LEU A 217 -16.23 -6.14 -0.32
N ASP A 218 -17.02 -6.06 0.74
CA ASP A 218 -18.33 -6.70 0.75
C ASP A 218 -19.32 -5.87 -0.07
N GLU A 219 -19.55 -4.62 0.33
CA GLU A 219 -20.47 -3.72 -0.36
C GLU A 219 -19.88 -2.31 -0.51
N LEU A 220 -20.01 -1.76 -1.71
CA LEU A 220 -19.59 -0.41 -2.07
C LEU A 220 -20.82 0.38 -2.51
N LEU A 221 -21.32 1.28 -1.68
CA LEU A 221 -22.36 2.24 -2.06
C LEU A 221 -21.71 3.57 -2.40
N TRP A 222 -21.97 4.09 -3.60
CA TRP A 222 -21.44 5.39 -3.98
C TRP A 222 -22.49 6.22 -4.74
N ALA A 223 -22.86 7.35 -4.16
CA ALA A 223 -23.83 8.28 -4.74
C ALA A 223 -23.14 9.57 -5.17
N LEU A 224 -23.28 9.94 -6.43
CA LEU A 224 -22.63 11.10 -7.05
C LEU A 224 -23.63 11.88 -7.89
N THR A 225 -23.43 13.20 -7.95
CA THR A 225 -24.00 14.00 -9.02
C THR A 225 -23.17 13.91 -10.31
N ASP A 226 -23.72 14.35 -11.43
CA ASP A 226 -22.99 14.56 -12.69
C ASP A 226 -21.76 15.45 -12.51
N ALA A 227 -21.89 16.58 -11.79
CA ALA A 227 -20.78 17.48 -11.48
C ALA A 227 -19.68 16.78 -10.65
N GLN A 228 -20.08 15.97 -9.67
CA GLN A 228 -19.16 15.15 -8.89
C GLN A 228 -18.48 14.09 -9.79
N LEU A 229 -19.21 13.38 -10.64
CA LEU A 229 -18.63 12.40 -11.56
C LEU A 229 -17.58 13.03 -12.47
N VAL A 230 -17.85 14.20 -13.04
CA VAL A 230 -16.89 14.97 -13.85
C VAL A 230 -15.66 15.34 -13.02
N ALA A 231 -15.83 15.83 -11.79
CA ALA A 231 -14.71 16.12 -10.89
C ALA A 231 -13.87 14.86 -10.57
N ALA A 232 -14.51 13.71 -10.39
CA ALA A 232 -13.84 12.44 -10.13
C ALA A 232 -12.98 11.99 -11.33
N LEU A 233 -13.51 12.14 -12.56
CA LEU A 233 -12.77 11.85 -13.79
C LEU A 233 -11.56 12.78 -13.95
N HIS A 234 -11.71 14.07 -13.68
CA HIS A 234 -10.59 15.02 -13.72
C HIS A 234 -9.52 14.70 -12.66
N LEU A 235 -9.92 14.35 -11.43
CA LEU A 235 -9.01 13.93 -10.38
C LEU A 235 -8.24 12.66 -10.78
N GLY A 236 -8.95 11.65 -11.28
CA GLY A 236 -8.34 10.41 -11.78
C GLY A 236 -7.35 10.67 -12.92
N HIS A 237 -7.69 11.53 -13.86
CA HIS A 237 -6.82 11.91 -14.97
C HIS A 237 -5.55 12.64 -14.49
N SER A 238 -5.71 13.62 -13.59
CA SER A 238 -4.59 14.38 -13.01
C SER A 238 -3.61 13.45 -12.29
N LEU A 239 -4.12 12.51 -11.48
CA LEU A 239 -3.29 11.54 -10.77
C LEU A 239 -2.62 10.56 -11.75
N ALA A 240 -3.36 10.05 -12.73
CA ALA A 240 -2.82 9.14 -13.74
C ALA A 240 -1.67 9.77 -14.54
N ALA A 241 -1.77 11.06 -14.86
CA ALA A 241 -0.70 11.81 -15.53
C ALA A 241 0.59 11.85 -14.68
N LEU A 242 0.47 12.10 -13.37
CA LEU A 242 1.61 12.08 -12.44
C LEU A 242 2.24 10.69 -12.33
N VAL A 243 1.42 9.65 -12.18
CA VAL A 243 1.90 8.25 -12.10
C VAL A 243 2.62 7.85 -13.39
N LYS A 244 2.10 8.21 -14.57
CA LYS A 244 2.75 7.95 -15.86
C LYS A 244 4.10 8.67 -15.99
N LYS A 245 4.18 9.94 -15.57
CA LYS A 245 5.44 10.70 -15.56
C LYS A 245 6.48 10.03 -14.64
N ALA A 246 6.08 9.60 -13.44
CA ALA A 246 6.96 8.90 -12.50
C ALA A 246 7.43 7.54 -13.02
N ALA A 247 6.54 6.76 -13.63
CA ALA A 247 6.91 5.50 -14.27
C ALA A 247 7.92 5.70 -15.40
N ALA A 248 7.77 6.75 -16.22
CA ALA A 248 8.72 7.10 -17.27
C ALA A 248 10.09 7.52 -16.71
N GLN A 249 10.13 8.31 -15.63
CA GLN A 249 11.37 8.68 -14.93
C GLN A 249 12.08 7.43 -14.38
N GLY A 250 11.34 6.52 -13.74
CA GLY A 250 11.89 5.27 -13.21
C GLY A 250 12.46 4.35 -14.31
N ARG A 251 11.78 4.26 -15.46
CA ARG A 251 12.30 3.54 -16.63
C ARG A 251 13.59 4.16 -17.15
N ARG A 252 13.64 5.49 -17.31
CA ARG A 252 14.86 6.21 -17.73
C ARG A 252 16.02 5.94 -16.79
N HIS A 253 15.80 6.06 -15.48
CA HIS A 253 16.83 5.82 -14.46
C HIS A 253 17.40 4.39 -14.51
N ARG A 254 16.56 3.37 -14.71
CA ARG A 254 17.02 1.98 -14.86
C ARG A 254 17.87 1.77 -16.11
N VAL A 255 17.54 2.43 -17.22
CA VAL A 255 18.33 2.37 -18.45
C VAL A 255 19.68 3.06 -18.25
N THR A 256 19.72 4.28 -17.69
CA THR A 256 20.99 4.98 -17.45
C THR A 256 21.88 4.27 -16.44
N SER A 257 21.32 3.66 -15.39
CA SER A 257 22.10 2.88 -14.42
C SER A 257 22.65 1.58 -15.00
N SER A 258 22.07 1.07 -16.09
CA SER A 258 22.59 -0.10 -16.83
C SER A 258 23.70 0.24 -17.84
N THR A 259 23.89 1.51 -18.18
CA THR A 259 24.93 2.01 -19.13
C THR A 259 26.20 2.55 -18.47
N LEU A 260 26.32 2.51 -17.13
CA LEU A 260 27.57 2.82 -16.44
C LEU A 260 28.47 1.57 -16.44
N PRO A 261 29.72 1.64 -16.95
CA PRO A 261 30.63 0.50 -16.95
C PRO A 261 30.99 0.17 -15.50
N THR A 262 30.48 -0.95 -15.00
CA THR A 262 31.04 -1.57 -13.80
C THR A 262 32.31 -2.32 -14.23
N PRO A 263 33.43 -2.22 -13.49
CA PRO A 263 34.61 -3.02 -13.77
C PRO A 263 34.25 -4.49 -13.58
N ASP A 264 34.61 -5.29 -14.59
CA ASP A 264 34.50 -6.74 -14.70
C ASP A 264 34.32 -7.50 -13.40
N HIS A 265 33.15 -8.14 -13.22
CA HIS A 265 33.05 -9.44 -12.56
C HIS A 265 31.77 -10.17 -12.98
N PHE A 266 31.98 -11.19 -13.84
CA PHE A 266 31.08 -12.29 -14.22
C PHE A 266 29.91 -11.99 -15.18
N SER A 267 30.25 -11.61 -16.41
CA SER A 267 29.55 -12.09 -17.59
C SER A 267 30.02 -13.53 -17.91
N THR A 268 29.23 -14.53 -17.52
CA THR A 268 29.30 -15.84 -18.18
C THR A 268 28.02 -16.02 -18.95
N SER A 269 28.11 -15.76 -20.25
CA SER A 269 27.17 -16.17 -21.28
C SER A 269 27.06 -17.69 -21.28
N GLY A 270 26.07 -18.21 -20.55
CA GLY A 270 25.63 -19.60 -20.68
C GLY A 270 24.77 -19.74 -21.95
N ALA A 271 25.30 -20.46 -22.93
CA ALA A 271 24.59 -20.95 -24.11
C ALA A 271 23.25 -21.64 -23.75
N PRO A 272 22.29 -21.72 -24.68
CA PRO A 272 21.04 -22.45 -24.45
C PRO A 272 21.35 -23.91 -24.12
N PRO A 273 20.71 -24.52 -23.10
CA PRO A 273 20.93 -25.92 -22.82
C PRO A 273 20.35 -26.73 -23.99
N ALA A 274 21.24 -27.33 -24.77
CA ALA A 274 20.90 -28.36 -25.72
C ALA A 274 20.16 -29.49 -25.00
N SER A 275 18.96 -29.80 -25.51
CA SER A 275 18.18 -30.97 -25.15
C SER A 275 19.00 -32.24 -25.34
N SER A 276 19.60 -32.75 -24.27
CA SER A 276 20.09 -34.12 -24.20
C SER A 276 19.00 -34.98 -23.57
N GLN A 277 18.10 -35.47 -24.44
CA GLN A 277 17.41 -36.73 -24.20
C GLN A 277 18.47 -37.83 -24.06
N ARG A 278 18.73 -38.28 -22.83
CA ARG A 278 19.13 -39.67 -22.57
C ARG A 278 18.44 -40.15 -21.30
N GLY A 279 17.71 -41.24 -21.47
CA GLY A 279 16.86 -41.85 -20.46
C GLY A 279 17.60 -42.30 -19.21
N GLY A 280 16.89 -42.18 -18.09
CA GLY A 280 17.30 -42.66 -16.77
C GLY A 280 16.13 -42.48 -15.81
N SER A 281 15.26 -43.48 -15.76
CA SER A 281 14.23 -43.66 -14.73
C SER A 281 14.83 -43.48 -13.33
N GLY A 282 14.44 -42.43 -12.62
CA GLY A 282 14.87 -42.18 -11.24
C GLY A 282 14.40 -40.83 -10.72
N GLY A 283 13.08 -40.62 -10.61
CA GLY A 283 12.52 -39.42 -10.00
C GLY A 283 12.94 -39.31 -8.54
N THR A 284 13.88 -38.42 -8.24
CA THR A 284 14.19 -38.05 -6.86
C THR A 284 12.91 -37.52 -6.19
N PRO A 285 12.51 -38.05 -5.02
CA PRO A 285 11.31 -37.58 -4.35
C PRO A 285 11.49 -36.11 -4.00
N ARG A 286 10.71 -35.22 -4.65
CA ARG A 286 10.67 -33.81 -4.31
C ARG A 286 10.16 -33.70 -2.86
N SER A 287 10.88 -32.98 -2.01
CA SER A 287 10.49 -32.78 -0.62
C SER A 287 9.07 -32.18 -0.55
N PRO A 288 8.16 -32.70 0.30
CA PRO A 288 6.81 -32.16 0.47
C PRO A 288 6.78 -30.66 0.76
N LEU A 289 7.82 -30.13 1.42
CA LEU A 289 7.95 -28.70 1.72
C LEU A 289 8.18 -27.85 0.47
N VAL A 290 8.93 -28.37 -0.51
CA VAL A 290 9.18 -27.68 -1.78
C VAL A 290 7.90 -27.62 -2.60
N GLU A 291 7.14 -28.71 -2.65
CA GLU A 291 5.86 -28.75 -3.35
C GLU A 291 4.83 -27.82 -2.67
N PHE A 292 4.77 -27.83 -1.34
CA PHE A 292 3.90 -26.93 -0.58
C PHE A 292 4.24 -25.45 -0.82
N PHE A 293 5.52 -25.10 -0.91
CA PHE A 293 5.95 -23.75 -1.29
C PHE A 293 5.49 -23.40 -2.70
N ARG A 294 5.68 -24.30 -3.67
CA ARG A 294 5.30 -24.10 -5.07
C ARG A 294 3.81 -23.83 -5.24
N GLN A 295 2.96 -24.52 -4.46
CA GLN A 295 1.50 -24.32 -4.47
C GLN A 295 1.06 -22.91 -4.05
N HIS A 296 1.87 -22.21 -3.26
CA HIS A 296 1.56 -20.89 -2.74
C HIS A 296 2.43 -19.79 -3.33
N ASP A 297 3.28 -20.13 -4.30
CA ASP A 297 4.28 -19.20 -4.80
C ASP A 297 3.66 -17.97 -5.48
N VAL A 298 4.38 -16.86 -5.40
CA VAL A 298 4.04 -15.59 -6.03
C VAL A 298 5.08 -15.33 -7.10
N LEU A 299 4.76 -15.71 -8.34
CA LEU A 299 5.68 -15.62 -9.48
C LEU A 299 5.98 -14.17 -9.86
N GLU A 300 4.95 -13.32 -9.83
CA GLU A 300 5.07 -11.91 -10.13
C GLU A 300 4.23 -11.05 -9.17
N THR A 301 4.60 -9.78 -9.06
CA THR A 301 3.84 -8.83 -8.27
C THR A 301 2.49 -8.58 -8.90
N SER A 302 1.43 -8.64 -8.10
CA SER A 302 0.04 -8.57 -8.57
C SER A 302 -0.87 -7.90 -7.56
N TYR A 303 -1.86 -7.16 -8.07
CA TYR A 303 -2.87 -6.46 -7.30
C TYR A 303 -4.25 -6.90 -7.76
N HIS A 304 -5.08 -7.32 -6.83
CA HIS A 304 -6.39 -7.87 -7.10
C HIS A 304 -7.43 -7.13 -6.26
N MET A 305 -8.62 -6.95 -6.81
CA MET A 305 -9.78 -6.43 -6.10
C MET A 305 -10.96 -7.36 -6.36
N PHE A 306 -11.63 -7.75 -5.28
CA PHE A 306 -12.91 -8.44 -5.31
C PHE A 306 -13.94 -7.60 -4.56
N CYS A 307 -15.04 -7.28 -5.22
CA CYS A 307 -16.18 -6.62 -4.60
C CYS A 307 -17.46 -7.42 -4.85
N THR A 308 -18.16 -7.79 -3.78
CA THR A 308 -19.38 -8.61 -3.90
C THR A 308 -20.51 -7.82 -4.55
N ARG A 309 -20.67 -6.54 -4.17
CA ARG A 309 -21.72 -5.66 -4.68
C ARG A 309 -21.25 -4.21 -4.73
N ILE A 310 -21.41 -3.56 -5.88
CA ILE A 310 -21.24 -2.11 -6.04
C ILE A 310 -22.59 -1.53 -6.44
N ASP A 311 -23.11 -0.61 -5.64
CA ASP A 311 -24.35 0.12 -5.89
C ASP A 311 -24.02 1.59 -6.15
N LEU A 312 -24.09 1.99 -7.42
CA LEU A 312 -23.79 3.35 -7.88
C LEU A 312 -25.09 4.10 -8.12
N HIS A 313 -25.26 5.25 -7.46
CA HIS A 313 -26.37 6.15 -7.67
C HIS A 313 -25.85 7.42 -8.35
N LEU A 314 -26.27 7.65 -9.60
CA LEU A 314 -25.94 8.83 -10.36
C LEU A 314 -27.18 9.71 -10.42
N CYS A 315 -27.12 10.87 -9.76
CA CYS A 315 -28.23 11.80 -9.69
C CYS A 315 -27.90 13.09 -10.44
N ASP A 316 -28.90 13.78 -10.97
CA ASP A 316 -28.68 15.14 -11.44
C ASP A 316 -28.41 16.10 -10.26
N ASP A 317 -27.47 17.04 -10.44
CA ASP A 317 -27.29 18.13 -9.48
C ASP A 317 -28.47 19.11 -9.58
N MET A 318 -29.29 19.17 -8.52
CA MET A 318 -30.50 20.00 -8.48
C MET A 318 -30.21 21.50 -8.39
N GLU A 319 -28.98 21.90 -8.03
CA GLU A 319 -28.54 23.31 -7.95
C GLU A 319 -27.21 23.54 -8.69
N PRO A 320 -27.18 23.47 -10.04
CA PRO A 320 -25.95 23.66 -10.79
C PRO A 320 -25.36 25.06 -10.56
N LYS A 321 -24.13 25.10 -10.02
CA LYS A 321 -23.35 26.33 -9.84
C LYS A 321 -22.51 26.63 -11.09
N GLY A 322 -22.22 27.91 -11.33
CA GLY A 322 -21.35 28.34 -12.44
C GLY A 322 -22.05 28.36 -13.81
N PRO A 323 -21.35 28.07 -14.92
CA PRO A 323 -21.84 28.30 -16.29
C PRO A 323 -23.05 27.45 -16.71
N MET A 324 -23.40 26.41 -15.95
CA MET A 324 -24.61 25.59 -16.17
C MET A 324 -25.86 26.11 -15.45
N ARG A 325 -25.76 27.21 -14.68
CA ARG A 325 -26.91 27.78 -13.98
C ARG A 325 -27.96 28.27 -14.98
N GLY A 326 -29.15 27.67 -14.95
CA GLY A 326 -30.28 28.06 -15.80
C GLY A 326 -30.31 27.42 -17.21
N GLN A 327 -29.41 26.47 -17.50
CA GLN A 327 -29.50 25.66 -18.72
C GLN A 327 -30.42 24.45 -18.54
N THR A 328 -31.24 24.17 -19.55
CA THR A 328 -32.07 22.96 -19.61
C THR A 328 -31.17 21.73 -19.73
N ARG A 329 -31.23 20.82 -18.75
CA ARG A 329 -30.32 19.65 -18.65
C ARG A 329 -30.51 18.63 -19.77
N SER A 330 -31.74 18.46 -20.26
CA SER A 330 -32.03 17.58 -21.37
C SER A 330 -32.93 18.26 -22.40
N SER A 331 -32.70 17.94 -23.67
CA SER A 331 -33.59 18.30 -24.77
C SER A 331 -34.83 17.40 -24.85
N TRP A 332 -34.87 16.31 -24.06
CA TRP A 332 -35.98 15.37 -24.00
C TRP A 332 -36.93 15.74 -22.86
N GLY A 333 -38.14 16.20 -23.21
CA GLY A 333 -39.13 16.77 -22.28
C GLY A 333 -39.29 16.05 -20.93
N PRO A 334 -39.42 14.71 -20.88
CA PRO A 334 -39.62 14.01 -19.62
C PRO A 334 -38.41 13.97 -18.67
N LEU A 335 -37.20 14.35 -19.11
CA LEU A 335 -36.01 14.51 -18.25
C LEU A 335 -35.68 15.99 -17.99
N GLN A 336 -36.59 16.92 -18.27
CA GLN A 336 -36.36 18.35 -17.97
C GLN A 336 -36.28 18.64 -16.47
N GLY A 337 -36.97 17.84 -15.64
CA GLY A 337 -36.95 17.94 -14.17
C GLY A 337 -35.78 17.22 -13.49
N GLY A 338 -34.88 16.62 -14.26
CA GLY A 338 -33.77 15.79 -13.77
C GLY A 338 -34.11 14.29 -13.72
N ALA A 339 -33.06 13.49 -13.52
CA ALA A 339 -33.09 12.04 -13.55
C ALA A 339 -32.16 11.44 -12.49
N ALA A 340 -32.35 10.15 -12.22
CA ALA A 340 -31.38 9.35 -11.50
C ALA A 340 -31.16 8.02 -12.23
N LEU A 341 -29.92 7.58 -12.28
CA LEU A 341 -29.50 6.30 -12.82
C LEU A 341 -28.86 5.49 -11.69
N GLN A 342 -29.40 4.31 -11.42
CA GLN A 342 -28.80 3.34 -10.53
C GLN A 342 -28.08 2.26 -11.34
N VAL A 343 -26.81 2.02 -11.05
CA VAL A 343 -26.01 0.95 -11.65
C VAL A 343 -25.59 -0.01 -10.55
N LEU A 344 -26.05 -1.25 -10.67
CA LEU A 344 -25.68 -2.34 -9.77
C LEU A 344 -24.68 -3.27 -10.45
N LEU A 345 -23.49 -3.45 -9.86
CA LEU A 345 -22.52 -4.44 -10.28
C LEU A 345 -22.39 -5.52 -9.21
N GLU A 346 -22.51 -6.77 -9.61
CA GLU A 346 -22.34 -7.93 -8.72
C GLU A 346 -21.05 -8.68 -9.04
N LYS A 347 -20.32 -9.08 -8.01
CA LYS A 347 -19.11 -9.92 -8.08
C LYS A 347 -18.04 -9.36 -9.03
N LEU A 348 -17.69 -8.08 -8.87
CA LEU A 348 -16.62 -7.46 -9.64
C LEU A 348 -15.25 -8.04 -9.22
N LEU A 349 -14.50 -8.49 -10.21
CA LEU A 349 -13.12 -8.95 -10.07
C LEU A 349 -12.22 -8.07 -10.96
N ILE A 350 -11.13 -7.56 -10.40
CA ILE A 350 -10.12 -6.79 -11.12
C ILE A 350 -8.77 -7.37 -10.78
N ASP A 351 -8.01 -7.74 -11.81
CA ASP A 351 -6.64 -8.24 -11.69
C ASP A 351 -5.68 -7.30 -12.43
N TYR A 352 -4.63 -6.88 -11.74
CA TYR A 352 -3.64 -5.95 -12.28
C TYR A 352 -2.22 -6.45 -12.03
N TYR A 353 -1.48 -6.63 -13.13
CA TYR A 353 -0.11 -7.13 -13.15
C TYR A 353 0.82 -6.03 -13.69
N PRO A 354 1.42 -5.19 -12.82
CA PRO A 354 2.15 -3.98 -13.22
C PRO A 354 3.41 -4.23 -14.07
N PHE A 355 4.00 -5.43 -13.97
CA PHE A 355 5.27 -5.76 -14.61
C PHE A 355 5.14 -6.82 -15.71
N HIS A 356 3.92 -7.31 -15.95
CA HIS A 356 3.67 -8.27 -17.01
C HIS A 356 3.85 -7.57 -18.36
N GLY A 357 4.74 -8.09 -19.21
CA GLY A 357 4.94 -7.59 -20.55
C GLY A 357 3.73 -7.94 -21.40
N ALA A 358 3.14 -6.96 -22.10
CA ALA A 358 2.22 -7.24 -23.19
C ALA A 358 3.03 -7.78 -24.38
N GLY A 359 3.36 -9.08 -24.36
CA GLY A 359 4.23 -9.68 -25.36
C GLY A 359 4.53 -11.15 -25.05
N GLU A 360 3.49 -11.99 -25.10
CA GLU A 360 3.52 -13.45 -25.31
C GLU A 360 2.05 -13.95 -25.40
N LEU A 361 1.28 -13.35 -26.32
CA LEU A 361 -0.02 -13.87 -26.77
C LEU A 361 0.05 -14.18 -28.26
#